data_AF-A0A315DXB5-F1
#
_entry.id   AF-A0A315DXB5-F1
#
_cell.length_a   1.000
_cell.length_b   1.000
_cell.length_c   1.000
_cell.angle_alpha   90.00
_cell.angle_beta   90.00
_cell.angle_gamma   90.00
#
_symmetry.space_group_name_H-M   'P 1'
#
loop_
_entity.id
_entity.type
_entity.pdbx_description
1 polymer ?
#
loop_
_entity_poly.entity_id
_entity_poly.type
_entity_poly.pdbx_seq_one_letter_code
_entity_poly.pdbx_strand_id
1 'polypeptide(L)'
;MILKIEIHMKNLNQLIAIVALVGLLMGCGGGGSGGTGGTNLTIPNPEQTYSLSTPAKLLSYPSTGIASTSLPLSDYGTATLKFPEETEYGRKYYAATTQPEIYGPQAHLSDLSSMTAWRDGWTGKGTTISIIDDFNTKSNWTLAFDPVQRKKDGSDYNGTYTADYTVSYAMDTSVNHGTLVSNIAGGDFSASKASTSVTLQVKKDSNLISSSCIIKTQTSQYYKPTCSSSFYGSSYLTGISQAAVLTRQRVPGVAAQALVIENTVNLSSAQNALKTVADLQGHLQNSASTDVINLSLGSEIPTTNRTFDEVMGEAQKFPLPRQINSVITVAAGNGGAPCATSNLNGCNAVAVSLAFQNQTKASTIVVGALAGSGTSENIATYSTRAGILANRFILAQGGTGFYSNMQGTSFAAPRVAGVAALIKHKYPSLSAAQISSVILLSANKDINNDGVPDFTGVSPIFGHGKLSLSRALALAGAI
;
A
#
# COMPACT_ATOMS: atom_id res chain seq x y z
N MET A 1 17.03 0.39 0.17
CA MET A 1 17.03 1.52 1.11
C MET A 1 15.72 1.45 1.86
N ILE A 2 15.83 1.14 3.14
CA ILE A 2 14.74 0.87 4.07
C ILE A 2 14.18 2.21 4.53
N LEU A 3 12.85 2.37 4.61
CA LEU A 3 12.23 3.60 5.14
C LEU A 3 12.52 3.65 6.65
N LYS A 4 13.63 4.29 7.03
CA LYS A 4 13.95 4.64 8.41
C LYS A 4 13.70 6.13 8.58
N ILE A 5 12.67 6.49 9.33
CA ILE A 5 12.64 7.77 10.03
C ILE A 5 13.29 7.50 11.39
N GLU A 6 14.62 7.48 11.43
CA GLU A 6 15.36 7.47 12.70
C GLU A 6 15.40 8.90 13.24
N ILE A 7 14.63 9.16 14.29
CA ILE A 7 14.72 10.40 15.05
C ILE A 7 15.57 10.12 16.28
N HIS A 8 16.86 10.46 16.18
CA HIS A 8 17.75 10.58 17.33
C HIS A 8 17.45 11.89 18.04
N MET A 9 17.02 11.85 19.30
CA MET A 9 17.12 13.02 20.17
C MET A 9 17.92 12.70 21.43
N LYS A 10 19.03 13.42 21.56
CA LYS A 10 19.83 13.59 22.77
C LYS A 10 19.01 14.38 23.80
N ASN A 11 18.98 13.84 25.01
CA ASN A 11 18.75 14.48 26.31
C ASN A 11 17.47 14.04 27.04
N LEU A 12 17.77 13.24 28.06
CA LEU A 12 16.96 12.61 29.07
C LEU A 12 16.73 13.60 30.21
N ASN A 13 15.52 13.61 30.79
CA ASN A 13 15.08 14.25 32.04
C ASN A 13 14.10 15.42 31.86
N GLN A 14 12.81 15.07 31.65
CA GLN A 14 11.61 15.67 32.27
C GLN A 14 10.36 15.36 31.40
N LEU A 15 9.65 14.25 31.67
CA LEU A 15 8.19 14.12 31.47
C LEU A 15 7.71 12.75 31.96
N ILE A 16 7.24 12.68 33.20
CA ILE A 16 6.58 11.49 33.77
C ILE A 16 5.07 11.71 33.66
N ALA A 17 4.33 10.71 33.15
CA ALA A 17 2.87 10.61 32.99
C ALA A 17 2.21 11.00 31.64
N ILE A 18 2.97 11.36 30.60
CA ILE A 18 2.43 11.57 29.23
C ILE A 18 3.18 10.73 28.17
N VAL A 19 4.31 10.12 28.52
CA VAL A 19 5.27 9.54 27.55
C VAL A 19 5.00 8.07 27.18
N ALA A 20 4.07 7.38 27.84
CA ALA A 20 3.83 5.96 27.54
C ALA A 20 3.10 5.71 26.21
N LEU A 21 2.35 6.70 25.69
CA LEU A 21 1.66 6.64 24.40
C LEU A 21 2.36 7.48 23.29
N VAL A 22 3.46 8.15 23.64
CA VAL A 22 4.13 9.19 22.82
C VAL A 22 5.44 8.65 22.22
N GLY A 23 5.55 7.33 22.03
CA GLY A 23 6.49 6.81 21.03
C GLY A 23 6.13 7.43 19.68
N LEU A 24 7.10 8.02 18.98
CA LEU A 24 6.85 8.82 17.77
C LEU A 24 5.82 8.16 16.86
N LEU A 25 4.72 8.88 16.59
CA LEU A 25 3.75 8.46 15.60
C LEU A 25 4.45 8.52 14.23
N MET A 26 4.68 7.36 13.64
CA MET A 26 5.35 7.22 12.34
C MET A 26 4.37 6.59 11.36
N GLY A 27 4.43 7.00 10.08
CA GLY A 27 3.86 6.17 9.02
C GLY A 27 4.46 4.78 9.14
N CYS A 28 3.64 3.73 9.09
CA CYS A 28 4.08 2.36 9.35
C CYS A 28 4.91 1.83 8.17
N GLY A 29 6.06 2.43 7.88
CA GLY A 29 7.06 2.00 6.91
C GLY A 29 8.29 1.49 7.67
N GLY A 30 8.57 0.18 7.57
CA GLY A 30 9.51 -0.50 8.46
C GLY A 30 10.97 -0.50 8.00
N GLY A 31 11.85 -0.63 9.00
CA GLY A 31 13.28 -0.93 8.89
C GLY A 31 13.90 -1.56 10.12
N GLY A 32 14.34 -2.82 10.04
CA GLY A 32 14.72 -3.63 11.21
C GLY A 32 16.20 -3.65 11.61
N SER A 33 16.47 -4.33 12.73
CA SER A 33 17.69 -5.12 13.02
C SER A 33 17.43 -6.13 14.16
N GLY A 34 18.15 -7.25 14.14
CA GLY A 34 17.85 -8.51 14.85
C GLY A 34 18.18 -8.60 16.35
N GLY A 35 17.83 -9.75 16.93
CA GLY A 35 18.15 -10.16 18.29
C GLY A 35 17.46 -11.47 18.66
N THR A 36 18.23 -12.55 18.75
CA THR A 36 17.85 -13.93 19.08
C THR A 36 17.42 -14.11 20.54
N GLY A 37 16.49 -15.04 20.79
CA GLY A 37 16.25 -15.58 22.14
C GLY A 37 14.94 -16.34 22.24
N GLY A 38 14.98 -17.66 22.05
CA GLY A 38 13.84 -18.52 22.34
C GLY A 38 13.78 -18.85 23.83
N THR A 39 12.59 -18.77 24.43
CA THR A 39 12.21 -19.55 25.61
C THR A 39 10.71 -19.83 25.56
N ASN A 40 10.34 -21.07 25.87
CA ASN A 40 8.95 -21.50 26.05
C ASN A 40 8.30 -20.68 27.18
N LEU A 41 7.11 -20.12 26.92
CA LEU A 41 6.31 -19.44 27.92
C LEU A 41 4.87 -19.97 27.92
N THR A 42 4.49 -20.49 29.07
CA THR A 42 3.12 -20.85 29.44
C THR A 42 2.25 -19.60 29.48
N ILE A 43 1.12 -19.62 28.78
CA ILE A 43 0.20 -18.49 28.61
C ILE A 43 -0.81 -18.48 29.77
N PRO A 44 -0.93 -17.40 30.56
CA PRO A 44 -2.10 -17.17 31.40
C PRO A 44 -3.24 -16.64 30.53
N ASN A 45 -4.40 -17.28 30.64
CA ASN A 45 -5.65 -16.94 29.97
C ASN A 45 -6.17 -15.56 30.43
N PRO A 46 -6.38 -14.56 29.55
CA PRO A 46 -7.22 -13.42 29.88
C PRO A 46 -8.64 -13.71 29.38
N GLU A 47 -9.47 -14.27 30.26
CA GLU A 47 -10.93 -14.28 30.06
C GLU A 47 -11.45 -12.83 30.11
N GLN A 48 -11.45 -12.17 28.96
CA GLN A 48 -12.60 -11.36 28.57
C GLN A 48 -13.18 -12.01 27.31
N THR A 49 -14.27 -12.74 27.49
CA THR A 49 -15.06 -13.32 26.41
C THR A 49 -15.76 -12.19 25.67
N TYR A 50 -15.09 -11.64 24.66
CA TYR A 50 -15.71 -10.72 23.71
C TYR A 50 -16.62 -11.52 22.78
N SER A 51 -17.93 -11.29 22.81
CA SER A 51 -18.83 -11.79 21.79
C SER A 51 -18.77 -10.89 20.55
N LEU A 52 -18.33 -11.44 19.42
CA LEU A 52 -18.59 -10.82 18.12
C LEU A 52 -20.10 -10.71 17.96
N SER A 53 -20.61 -9.60 17.40
CA SER A 53 -22.04 -9.50 17.16
C SER A 53 -22.45 -10.65 16.25
N THR A 54 -23.25 -11.57 16.77
CA THR A 54 -23.86 -12.64 15.99
C THR A 54 -24.83 -11.99 15.03
N PRO A 55 -24.57 -12.04 13.72
CA PRO A 55 -25.42 -11.34 12.78
C PRO A 55 -26.79 -12.04 12.70
N ALA A 56 -27.87 -11.26 12.56
CA ALA A 56 -29.21 -11.80 12.30
C ALA A 56 -29.23 -12.51 10.94
N LYS A 57 -30.17 -13.42 10.66
CA LYS A 57 -30.20 -14.23 9.43
C LYS A 57 -31.05 -13.56 8.34
N LEU A 58 -30.54 -13.46 7.11
CA LEU A 58 -31.28 -12.96 5.95
C LEU A 58 -32.26 -14.03 5.47
N LEU A 59 -33.49 -13.61 5.16
CA LEU A 59 -34.56 -14.51 4.72
C LEU A 59 -34.58 -14.73 3.19
N SER A 60 -33.73 -14.04 2.41
CA SER A 60 -33.55 -14.30 0.96
C SER A 60 -32.29 -13.62 0.39
N TYR A 61 -31.72 -14.22 -0.67
CA TYR A 61 -30.55 -13.71 -1.39
C TYR A 61 -30.91 -12.49 -2.29
N PRO A 62 -30.13 -11.38 -2.25
CA PRO A 62 -30.26 -10.32 -3.24
C PRO A 62 -29.68 -10.76 -4.60
N SER A 63 -30.36 -10.39 -5.68
CA SER A 63 -29.97 -10.69 -7.06
C SER A 63 -28.62 -10.07 -7.41
N THR A 64 -27.73 -10.85 -8.03
CA THR A 64 -26.46 -10.39 -8.59
C THR A 64 -26.72 -9.43 -9.75
N GLY A 65 -26.30 -8.18 -9.64
CA GLY A 65 -26.23 -7.27 -10.79
C GLY A 65 -25.12 -7.72 -11.74
N ILE A 66 -25.29 -7.47 -13.03
CA ILE A 66 -24.22 -7.66 -14.02
C ILE A 66 -23.56 -6.30 -14.21
N ALA A 67 -22.27 -6.18 -13.90
CA ALA A 67 -21.47 -5.06 -14.37
C ALA A 67 -20.34 -5.57 -15.26
N SER A 68 -20.20 -4.97 -16.43
CA SER A 68 -19.07 -5.23 -17.31
C SER A 68 -17.93 -4.29 -16.95
N THR A 69 -16.79 -4.81 -16.51
CA THR A 69 -15.53 -4.06 -16.52
C THR A 69 -14.91 -4.13 -17.93
N SER A 70 -14.57 -2.99 -18.53
CA SER A 70 -14.10 -2.91 -19.93
C SER A 70 -12.59 -2.99 -20.12
N LEU A 71 -11.78 -3.21 -19.07
CA LEU A 71 -10.31 -3.23 -19.12
C LEU A 71 -9.71 -4.43 -18.37
N PRO A 72 -8.63 -5.06 -18.88
CA PRO A 72 -7.90 -6.12 -18.18
C PRO A 72 -7.03 -5.55 -17.03
N LEU A 73 -6.75 -6.34 -15.99
CA LEU A 73 -5.94 -5.89 -14.83
C LEU A 73 -4.53 -5.42 -15.21
N SER A 74 -3.95 -6.02 -16.25
CA SER A 74 -2.60 -5.73 -16.73
C SER A 74 -2.39 -4.26 -17.11
N ASP A 75 -3.47 -3.53 -17.37
CA ASP A 75 -3.39 -2.17 -17.88
C ASP A 75 -3.37 -1.13 -16.75
N TYR A 76 -3.90 -1.46 -15.57
CA TYR A 76 -4.00 -0.53 -14.44
C TYR A 76 -2.68 -0.34 -13.71
N GLY A 77 -2.44 0.88 -13.23
CA GLY A 77 -1.19 1.20 -12.54
C GLY A 77 0.03 1.02 -13.42
N THR A 78 -0.12 1.26 -14.72
CA THR A 78 0.98 1.25 -15.68
C THR A 78 1.22 2.65 -16.24
N ALA A 79 2.43 2.89 -16.73
CA ALA A 79 2.75 4.08 -17.48
C ALA A 79 3.55 3.75 -18.75
N THR A 80 3.33 4.53 -19.78
CA THR A 80 4.10 4.49 -21.03
C THR A 80 4.75 5.84 -21.26
N LEU A 81 5.98 5.84 -21.75
CA LEU A 81 6.67 7.04 -22.20
C LEU A 81 6.60 7.11 -23.71
N LYS A 82 6.16 8.25 -24.23
CA LYS A 82 6.25 8.59 -25.65
C LYS A 82 7.23 9.74 -25.81
N PHE A 83 8.24 9.54 -26.65
CA PHE A 83 9.25 10.54 -26.92
C PHE A 83 8.95 11.25 -28.25
N PRO A 84 9.17 12.57 -28.35
CA PRO A 84 9.05 13.28 -29.60
C PRO A 84 10.18 12.89 -30.57
N GLU A 85 9.99 13.18 -31.85
CA GLU A 85 11.11 13.29 -32.78
C GLU A 85 11.87 14.57 -32.45
N GLU A 86 13.20 14.50 -32.37
CA GLU A 86 14.05 15.66 -32.08
C GLU A 86 15.13 15.83 -33.13
N THR A 87 15.53 17.08 -33.35
CA THR A 87 16.64 17.42 -34.25
C THR A 87 17.69 18.20 -33.46
N GLU A 88 18.92 17.70 -33.43
CA GLU A 88 20.05 18.35 -32.75
C GLU A 88 21.28 18.32 -33.66
N TYR A 89 21.90 19.48 -33.91
CA TYR A 89 23.08 19.60 -34.79
C TYR A 89 22.93 18.93 -36.17
N GLY A 90 21.74 19.00 -36.78
CA GLY A 90 21.44 18.38 -38.07
C GLY A 90 21.19 16.87 -38.04
N ARG A 91 21.16 16.25 -36.85
CA ARG A 91 20.88 14.83 -36.63
C ARG A 91 19.43 14.65 -36.20
N LYS A 92 18.75 13.63 -36.73
CA LYS A 92 17.38 13.27 -36.35
C LYS A 92 17.38 12.12 -35.36
N TYR A 93 16.67 12.30 -34.25
CA TYR A 93 16.31 11.27 -33.30
C TYR A 93 14.85 10.91 -33.49
N TYR A 94 14.57 9.65 -33.72
CA TYR A 94 13.21 9.20 -34.02
C TYR A 94 12.37 9.05 -32.75
N ALA A 95 11.08 9.35 -32.87
CA ALA A 95 10.10 9.06 -31.83
C ALA A 95 10.15 7.55 -31.49
N ALA A 96 10.14 7.24 -30.21
CA ALA A 96 9.90 5.87 -29.75
C ALA A 96 9.04 5.88 -28.49
N THR A 97 8.53 4.69 -28.16
CA THR A 97 7.62 4.47 -27.04
C THR A 97 8.16 3.32 -26.18
N THR A 98 8.06 3.42 -24.86
CA THR A 98 8.37 2.30 -23.96
C THR A 98 7.24 1.27 -23.96
N GLN A 99 7.53 0.07 -23.49
CA GLN A 99 6.48 -0.82 -23.01
C GLN A 99 5.82 -0.23 -21.74
N PRO A 100 4.59 -0.67 -21.39
CA PRO A 100 3.96 -0.31 -20.12
C PRO A 100 4.81 -0.75 -18.94
N GLU A 101 5.11 0.18 -18.04
CA GLU A 101 5.87 -0.04 -16.81
C GLU A 101 4.99 0.16 -15.58
N ILE A 102 5.31 -0.52 -14.49
CA ILE A 102 4.53 -0.38 -13.24
C ILE A 102 4.67 1.06 -12.72
N TYR A 103 3.52 1.73 -12.58
CA TYR A 103 3.34 3.10 -12.12
C TYR A 103 2.17 3.20 -11.13
N GLY A 104 2.25 2.45 -10.04
CA GLY A 104 1.32 2.48 -8.93
C GLY A 104 1.24 1.15 -8.18
N PRO A 105 0.55 1.10 -7.03
CA PRO A 105 0.25 -0.16 -6.36
C PRO A 105 -0.67 -1.01 -7.23
N GLN A 106 -0.40 -2.31 -7.31
CA GLN A 106 -1.17 -3.24 -8.16
C GLN A 106 -1.43 -4.59 -7.48
N ALA A 107 -0.72 -4.92 -6.40
CA ALA A 107 -0.85 -6.22 -5.75
C ALA A 107 -2.29 -6.48 -5.24
N HIS A 108 -3.00 -5.43 -4.80
CA HIS A 108 -4.39 -5.52 -4.33
C HIS A 108 -5.41 -5.87 -5.42
N LEU A 109 -5.00 -5.77 -6.70
CA LEU A 109 -5.87 -6.11 -7.83
C LEU A 109 -5.99 -7.63 -8.01
N SER A 110 -4.97 -8.39 -7.63
CA SER A 110 -4.91 -9.84 -7.81
C SER A 110 -5.11 -10.63 -6.53
N ASP A 111 -4.73 -10.09 -5.36
CA ASP A 111 -4.76 -10.84 -4.09
C ASP A 111 -6.16 -11.09 -3.51
N LEU A 112 -7.16 -10.26 -3.83
CA LEU A 112 -8.53 -10.35 -3.30
C LEU A 112 -9.60 -10.76 -4.30
N SER A 113 -9.24 -11.04 -5.56
CA SER A 113 -10.21 -11.29 -6.64
C SER A 113 -11.26 -10.17 -6.80
N SER A 114 -10.89 -8.92 -6.52
CA SER A 114 -11.78 -7.75 -6.50
C SER A 114 -12.54 -7.55 -7.82
N MET A 115 -11.93 -7.91 -8.96
CA MET A 115 -12.58 -7.89 -10.26
C MET A 115 -13.87 -8.71 -10.32
N THR A 116 -13.92 -9.86 -9.64
CA THR A 116 -15.12 -10.70 -9.64
C THR A 116 -16.26 -9.93 -9.00
N ALA A 117 -16.00 -9.26 -7.86
CA ALA A 117 -16.98 -8.41 -7.22
C ALA A 117 -17.39 -7.22 -8.12
N TRP A 118 -16.44 -6.60 -8.81
CA TRP A 118 -16.75 -5.50 -9.76
C TRP A 118 -17.59 -5.99 -10.92
N ARG A 119 -17.32 -7.18 -11.46
CA ARG A 119 -18.11 -7.79 -12.54
C ARG A 119 -19.54 -8.13 -12.09
N ASP A 120 -19.71 -8.39 -10.81
CA ASP A 120 -21.02 -8.62 -10.20
C ASP A 120 -21.71 -7.31 -9.76
N GLY A 121 -21.18 -6.15 -10.17
CA GLY A 121 -21.76 -4.83 -9.90
C GLY A 121 -21.28 -4.16 -8.60
N TRP A 122 -20.47 -4.84 -7.80
CA TRP A 122 -20.05 -4.34 -6.49
C TRP A 122 -18.69 -3.65 -6.61
N THR A 123 -18.71 -2.34 -6.86
CA THR A 123 -17.49 -1.53 -7.05
C THR A 123 -17.19 -0.58 -5.89
N GLY A 124 -18.04 -0.51 -4.87
CA GLY A 124 -17.97 0.51 -3.82
C GLY A 124 -18.67 1.83 -4.18
N LYS A 125 -19.35 1.88 -5.33
CA LYS A 125 -20.10 3.07 -5.74
C LYS A 125 -21.09 3.50 -4.66
N GLY A 126 -21.05 4.78 -4.29
CA GLY A 126 -21.96 5.36 -3.30
C GLY A 126 -21.57 5.11 -1.84
N THR A 127 -20.44 4.46 -1.57
CA THR A 127 -19.87 4.36 -0.22
C THR A 127 -18.69 5.31 -0.04
N THR A 128 -18.32 5.53 1.22
CA THR A 128 -17.26 6.46 1.63
C THR A 128 -16.15 5.75 2.42
N ILE A 129 -14.90 6.06 2.10
CA ILE A 129 -13.72 5.59 2.84
C ILE A 129 -12.93 6.81 3.30
N SER A 130 -12.91 7.07 4.60
CA SER A 130 -12.02 8.05 5.20
C SER A 130 -10.63 7.45 5.41
N ILE A 131 -9.59 8.07 4.88
CA ILE A 131 -8.20 7.68 5.07
C ILE A 131 -7.54 8.69 6.00
N ILE A 132 -7.25 8.27 7.23
CA ILE A 132 -6.53 9.07 8.22
C ILE A 132 -5.06 8.67 8.14
N ASP A 133 -4.24 9.52 7.50
CA ASP A 133 -2.84 9.22 7.19
C ASP A 133 -2.02 10.52 7.01
N ASP A 134 -0.72 10.41 6.76
CA ASP A 134 0.13 11.52 6.36
C ASP A 134 0.17 11.67 4.83
N PHE A 135 -0.39 12.77 4.34
CA PHE A 135 -0.35 13.15 2.92
C PHE A 135 0.73 14.20 2.62
N ASN A 136 1.45 14.68 3.64
CA ASN A 136 2.46 15.72 3.51
C ASN A 136 3.85 15.15 3.24
N THR A 137 4.25 14.12 3.98
CA THR A 137 5.58 13.54 3.85
C THR A 137 5.69 12.70 2.58
N LYS A 138 6.63 13.07 1.70
CA LYS A 138 6.89 12.37 0.44
C LYS A 138 8.13 11.51 0.55
N SER A 139 8.05 10.30 0.00
CA SER A 139 9.19 9.42 -0.21
C SER A 139 9.68 9.57 -1.65
N ASN A 140 10.91 10.02 -1.82
CA ASN A 140 11.55 10.15 -3.12
C ASN A 140 12.13 8.81 -3.57
N TRP A 141 12.02 8.52 -4.85
CA TRP A 141 12.62 7.35 -5.47
C TRP A 141 12.80 7.57 -6.96
N THR A 142 13.63 6.75 -7.57
CA THR A 142 13.91 6.82 -9.00
C THR A 142 13.17 5.68 -9.70
N LEU A 143 12.21 6.02 -10.57
CA LEU A 143 11.61 5.08 -11.48
C LEU A 143 12.55 4.87 -12.66
N ALA A 144 13.01 3.64 -12.83
CA ALA A 144 13.74 3.22 -14.02
C ALA A 144 12.76 2.60 -15.01
N PHE A 145 12.98 2.86 -16.29
CA PHE A 145 12.22 2.27 -17.38
C PHE A 145 13.09 1.25 -18.12
N ASP A 146 12.44 0.28 -18.76
CA ASP A 146 13.12 -0.62 -19.68
C ASP A 146 13.93 0.14 -20.74
N PRO A 147 15.07 -0.41 -21.18
CA PRO A 147 15.91 0.20 -22.19
C PRO A 147 15.12 0.45 -23.50
N VAL A 148 15.12 1.70 -23.97
CA VAL A 148 14.37 2.12 -25.16
C VAL A 148 15.24 2.02 -26.40
N GLN A 149 14.76 1.30 -27.41
CA GLN A 149 15.38 1.30 -28.74
C GLN A 149 15.16 2.66 -29.41
N ARG A 150 16.24 3.22 -29.94
CA ARG A 150 16.30 4.52 -30.62
C ARG A 150 16.96 4.36 -31.97
N LYS A 151 16.54 5.22 -32.88
CA LYS A 151 17.19 5.41 -34.18
C LYS A 151 17.83 6.78 -34.21
N LYS A 152 19.03 6.84 -34.79
CA LYS A 152 19.75 8.10 -35.02
C LYS A 152 20.28 8.12 -36.44
N ASP A 153 19.94 9.17 -37.17
CA ASP A 153 20.55 9.46 -38.47
C ASP A 153 21.81 10.30 -38.30
N GLY A 154 22.83 9.98 -39.08
CA GLY A 154 24.10 10.69 -39.08
C GLY A 154 24.74 10.76 -40.46
N SER A 155 25.68 11.69 -40.59
CA SER A 155 26.56 11.79 -41.75
C SER A 155 27.98 12.02 -41.27
N ASP A 156 28.95 11.43 -41.95
CA ASP A 156 30.35 11.78 -41.84
C ASP A 156 30.97 11.95 -43.24
N TYR A 157 32.29 12.12 -43.31
CA TYR A 157 33.01 12.30 -44.59
C TYR A 157 32.87 11.10 -45.55
N ASN A 158 32.46 9.92 -45.06
CA ASN A 158 32.35 8.68 -45.84
C ASN A 158 30.91 8.38 -46.29
N GLY A 159 29.90 9.12 -45.81
CA GLY A 159 28.52 8.91 -46.20
C GLY A 159 27.48 9.20 -45.13
N THR A 160 26.26 8.71 -45.36
CA THR A 160 25.14 8.82 -44.41
C THR A 160 24.74 7.44 -43.90
N TYR A 161 24.29 7.38 -42.65
CA TYR A 161 23.95 6.13 -41.98
C TYR A 161 22.84 6.33 -40.94
N THR A 162 22.17 5.24 -40.59
CA THR A 162 21.21 5.13 -39.49
C THR A 162 21.72 4.09 -38.51
N ALA A 163 21.81 4.44 -37.24
CA ALA A 163 22.10 3.48 -36.19
C ALA A 163 20.90 3.22 -35.31
N ASP A 164 20.72 1.95 -34.94
CA ASP A 164 19.89 1.55 -33.82
C ASP A 164 20.74 1.48 -32.55
N TYR A 165 20.25 2.04 -31.46
CA TYR A 165 20.91 2.01 -30.16
C TYR A 165 19.90 1.96 -29.04
N THR A 166 20.32 1.50 -27.86
CA THR A 166 19.44 1.38 -26.70
C THR A 166 19.82 2.42 -25.64
N VAL A 167 18.82 3.11 -25.08
CA VAL A 167 19.01 4.10 -24.00
C VAL A 167 18.15 3.74 -22.79
N SER A 168 18.77 3.66 -21.63
CA SER A 168 18.05 3.49 -20.37
C SER A 168 17.73 4.84 -19.75
N TYR A 169 16.43 5.07 -19.48
CA TYR A 169 15.94 6.31 -18.87
C TYR A 169 15.53 6.08 -17.42
N ALA A 170 15.61 7.14 -16.64
CA ALA A 170 15.10 7.17 -15.28
C ALA A 170 14.46 8.53 -14.98
N MET A 171 13.51 8.55 -14.04
CA MET A 171 12.95 9.77 -13.50
C MET A 171 12.83 9.71 -11.99
N ASP A 172 13.18 10.81 -11.34
CA ASP A 172 12.91 10.96 -9.93
C ASP A 172 11.44 11.31 -9.75
N THR A 173 10.80 10.58 -8.83
CA THR A 173 9.41 10.71 -8.50
C THR A 173 9.27 10.64 -6.99
N SER A 174 8.13 11.13 -6.50
CA SER A 174 7.85 11.15 -5.08
C SER A 174 6.40 10.76 -4.87
N VAL A 175 6.16 10.00 -3.81
CA VAL A 175 4.81 9.58 -3.42
C VAL A 175 4.67 9.75 -1.92
N ASN A 176 3.54 10.26 -1.47
CA ASN A 176 3.22 10.26 -0.05
C ASN A 176 2.60 8.90 0.34
N HIS A 177 2.63 8.59 1.63
CA HIS A 177 2.11 7.32 2.12
C HIS A 177 0.58 7.26 2.00
N GLY A 178 -0.12 8.34 2.38
CA GLY A 178 -1.58 8.44 2.30
C GLY A 178 -2.17 8.21 0.90
N THR A 179 -1.55 8.68 -0.17
CA THR A 179 -2.01 8.46 -1.55
C THR A 179 -1.86 7.00 -1.97
N LEU A 180 -0.80 6.29 -1.56
CA LEU A 180 -0.68 4.85 -1.83
C LEU A 180 -1.77 4.05 -1.13
N VAL A 181 -2.03 4.36 0.14
CA VAL A 181 -3.10 3.75 0.95
C VAL A 181 -4.47 4.03 0.34
N SER A 182 -4.71 5.28 -0.08
CA SER A 182 -5.94 5.71 -0.75
C SER A 182 -6.16 4.96 -2.07
N ASN A 183 -5.09 4.79 -2.86
CA ASN A 183 -5.11 4.02 -4.10
C ASN A 183 -5.46 2.54 -3.89
N ILE A 184 -4.98 1.93 -2.80
CA ILE A 184 -5.27 0.54 -2.47
C ILE A 184 -6.73 0.38 -2.01
N ALA A 185 -7.24 1.29 -1.18
CA ALA A 185 -8.57 1.19 -0.60
C ALA A 185 -9.69 1.43 -1.62
N GLY A 186 -9.74 2.64 -2.19
CA GLY A 186 -10.77 3.05 -3.14
C GLY A 186 -10.19 3.29 -4.54
N GLY A 187 -9.03 3.94 -4.60
CA GLY A 187 -8.38 4.33 -5.86
C GLY A 187 -9.29 5.15 -6.76
N ASP A 188 -8.91 5.21 -8.04
CA ASP A 188 -9.55 6.11 -8.99
C ASP A 188 -10.03 5.30 -10.19
N PHE A 189 -11.28 4.81 -10.09
CA PHE A 189 -11.94 4.08 -11.17
C PHE A 189 -12.29 5.02 -12.32
N SER A 190 -11.30 5.26 -13.15
CA SER A 190 -11.46 5.94 -14.42
C SER A 190 -10.69 5.16 -15.48
N ALA A 191 -11.37 4.89 -16.60
CA ALA A 191 -10.70 4.39 -17.80
C ALA A 191 -9.78 5.46 -18.43
N SER A 192 -9.85 6.72 -17.96
CA SER A 192 -9.11 7.84 -18.50
C SER A 192 -7.63 7.73 -18.19
N LYS A 193 -6.81 7.84 -19.24
CA LYS A 193 -5.36 7.99 -19.13
C LYS A 193 -5.01 9.44 -18.81
N ALA A 194 -4.03 9.65 -17.94
CA ALA A 194 -3.49 10.96 -17.63
C ALA A 194 -2.10 11.11 -18.26
N SER A 195 -1.96 12.04 -19.20
CA SER A 195 -0.69 12.35 -19.85
C SER A 195 -0.06 13.61 -19.27
N THR A 196 1.24 13.58 -19.00
CA THR A 196 2.00 14.75 -18.55
C THR A 196 3.35 14.80 -19.25
N SER A 197 3.81 16.00 -19.60
CA SER A 197 5.19 16.20 -20.05
C SER A 197 6.14 15.96 -18.88
N VAL A 198 7.18 15.17 -19.12
CA VAL A 198 8.25 14.85 -18.15
C VAL A 198 9.61 15.05 -18.78
N THR A 199 10.59 15.27 -17.91
CA THR A 199 12.00 15.35 -18.27
C THR A 199 12.73 14.18 -17.66
N LEU A 200 13.32 13.33 -18.50
CA LEU A 200 13.96 12.08 -18.09
C LEU A 200 15.48 12.21 -18.11
N GLN A 201 16.14 11.57 -17.15
CA GLN A 201 17.59 11.49 -17.10
C GLN A 201 18.07 10.21 -17.81
N VAL A 202 19.09 10.33 -18.66
CA VAL A 202 19.79 9.16 -19.22
C VAL A 202 20.69 8.54 -18.15
N LYS A 203 20.58 7.22 -17.92
CA LYS A 203 21.42 6.53 -16.93
C LYS A 203 22.90 6.50 -17.36
N LYS A 204 23.77 6.96 -16.46
CA LYS A 204 25.22 7.19 -16.65
C LYS A 204 26.04 5.95 -17.07
N ASP A 205 25.52 4.74 -16.86
CA ASP A 205 26.28 3.49 -17.02
C ASP A 205 25.91 2.66 -18.26
N SER A 206 25.27 3.27 -19.25
CA SER A 206 25.01 2.58 -20.52
C SER A 206 26.07 2.96 -21.55
N ASN A 207 27.02 2.06 -21.81
CA ASN A 207 27.60 1.98 -23.15
C ASN A 207 26.40 1.85 -24.09
N LEU A 208 26.18 2.81 -24.99
CA LEU A 208 25.12 2.69 -25.99
C LEU A 208 25.44 1.44 -26.82
N ILE A 209 24.70 0.37 -26.58
CA ILE A 209 24.90 -0.88 -27.32
C ILE A 209 24.28 -0.64 -28.69
N SER A 210 25.13 -0.52 -29.71
CA SER A 210 24.72 -0.52 -31.11
C SER A 210 24.06 -1.86 -31.41
N SER A 211 22.76 -1.87 -31.68
CA SER A 211 22.04 -3.08 -32.10
C SER A 211 22.15 -3.30 -33.61
N SER A 212 22.27 -2.24 -34.41
CA SER A 212 22.51 -2.32 -35.86
C SER A 212 23.04 -1.01 -36.46
N CYS A 213 23.65 -1.07 -37.65
CA CYS A 213 24.06 0.10 -38.44
C CYS A 213 23.68 -0.12 -39.92
N ILE A 214 22.91 0.80 -40.48
CA ILE A 214 22.48 0.78 -41.88
C ILE A 214 23.12 1.95 -42.61
N ILE A 215 23.90 1.68 -43.64
CA ILE A 215 24.53 2.71 -44.47
C ILE A 215 23.56 3.13 -45.56
N LYS A 216 23.20 4.42 -45.59
CA LYS A 216 22.22 5.01 -46.54
C LYS A 216 22.89 5.49 -47.83
N THR A 217 24.05 6.15 -47.73
CA THR A 217 24.87 6.56 -48.88
C THR A 217 26.35 6.42 -48.55
N GLN A 218 27.19 6.14 -49.55
CA GLN A 218 28.65 6.11 -49.40
C GLN A 218 29.32 7.02 -50.43
N THR A 219 30.33 7.78 -49.99
CA THR A 219 31.26 8.46 -50.88
C THR A 219 32.43 7.52 -51.15
N SER A 220 32.59 7.15 -52.43
CA SER A 220 33.53 6.15 -52.92
C SER A 220 34.99 6.47 -52.53
N GLN A 221 35.52 5.81 -51.48
CA GLN A 221 36.90 5.28 -51.43
C GLN A 221 37.25 4.46 -50.17
N TYR A 222 36.43 4.44 -49.10
CA TYR A 222 36.70 3.65 -47.89
C TYR A 222 35.45 2.93 -47.37
N TYR A 223 35.38 1.61 -47.56
CA TYR A 223 34.28 0.79 -47.04
C TYR A 223 34.42 0.61 -45.51
N LYS A 224 33.47 1.13 -44.75
CA LYS A 224 33.34 0.86 -43.30
C LYS A 224 32.04 0.10 -43.04
N PRO A 225 32.09 -1.17 -42.62
CA PRO A 225 30.89 -1.98 -42.37
C PRO A 225 30.16 -1.63 -41.06
N THR A 226 30.71 -0.70 -40.27
CA THR A 226 30.19 -0.35 -38.94
C THR A 226 30.17 1.17 -38.74
N CYS A 227 29.15 1.63 -38.02
CA CYS A 227 29.03 3.02 -37.58
C CYS A 227 30.16 3.33 -36.58
N SER A 228 30.73 4.53 -36.64
CA SER A 228 31.82 4.95 -35.73
C SER A 228 31.42 4.86 -34.26
N SER A 229 32.31 4.38 -33.37
CA SER A 229 32.09 4.36 -31.91
C SER A 229 31.89 5.77 -31.33
N SER A 230 32.47 6.80 -31.94
CA SER A 230 32.23 8.21 -31.60
C SER A 230 30.77 8.66 -31.83
N PHE A 231 30.01 7.93 -32.65
CA PHE A 231 28.58 8.17 -32.85
C PHE A 231 27.72 7.74 -31.66
N TYR A 232 28.24 6.78 -30.88
CA TYR A 232 27.63 6.15 -29.72
C TYR A 232 28.26 6.58 -28.38
N GLY A 233 29.19 7.54 -28.41
CA GLY A 233 29.94 7.96 -27.23
C GLY A 233 29.04 8.53 -26.14
N SER A 234 29.09 7.93 -24.95
CA SER A 234 28.33 8.32 -23.75
C SER A 234 28.53 9.79 -23.33
N SER A 235 29.67 10.40 -23.70
CA SER A 235 29.99 11.80 -23.42
C SER A 235 29.01 12.81 -24.05
N TYR A 236 28.23 12.40 -25.05
CA TYR A 236 27.17 13.23 -25.67
C TYR A 236 25.78 13.00 -25.08
N LEU A 237 25.58 12.14 -24.08
CA LEU A 237 24.27 11.87 -23.47
C LEU A 237 24.28 11.95 -21.93
N THR A 238 25.46 11.92 -21.30
CA THR A 238 25.59 12.13 -19.85
C THR A 238 25.22 13.56 -19.46
N GLY A 239 24.16 13.73 -18.66
CA GLY A 239 23.63 15.04 -18.26
C GLY A 239 22.55 15.61 -19.18
N ILE A 240 22.18 14.89 -20.25
CA ILE A 240 21.07 15.28 -21.12
C ILE A 240 19.75 14.80 -20.54
N SER A 241 18.88 15.78 -20.42
CA SER A 241 17.49 15.66 -20.01
C SER A 241 16.64 15.51 -21.27
N GLN A 242 15.94 14.38 -21.40
CA GLN A 242 15.09 14.12 -22.57
C GLN A 242 13.63 14.43 -22.26
N ALA A 243 12.98 15.23 -23.11
CA ALA A 243 11.54 15.44 -23.01
C ALA A 243 10.80 14.16 -23.43
N ALA A 244 9.77 13.80 -22.66
CA ALA A 244 8.85 12.73 -23.00
C ALA A 244 7.44 13.07 -22.49
N VAL A 245 6.44 12.37 -23.02
CA VAL A 245 5.07 12.38 -22.49
C VAL A 245 4.85 11.08 -21.73
N LEU A 246 4.70 11.19 -20.42
CA LEU A 246 4.32 10.09 -19.53
C LEU A 246 2.81 9.95 -19.53
N THR A 247 2.30 8.85 -20.06
CA THR A 247 0.87 8.51 -20.05
C THR A 247 0.61 7.41 -19.04
N ARG A 248 -0.21 7.71 -18.03
CA ARG A 248 -0.47 6.85 -16.87
C ARG A 248 -1.89 6.32 -16.90
N GLN A 249 -2.06 5.03 -16.65
CA GLN A 249 -3.35 4.45 -16.31
C GLN A 249 -3.54 4.55 -14.80
N ARG A 250 -4.72 5.03 -14.38
CA ARG A 250 -5.05 5.11 -12.95
C ARG A 250 -5.15 3.71 -12.33
N VAL A 251 -5.05 3.63 -11.00
CA VAL A 251 -5.18 2.39 -10.25
C VAL A 251 -6.55 2.37 -9.58
N PRO A 252 -7.45 1.44 -9.92
CA PRO A 252 -8.64 1.22 -9.11
C PRO A 252 -8.21 0.58 -7.79
N GLY A 253 -8.76 1.03 -6.67
CA GLY A 253 -8.59 0.35 -5.38
C GLY A 253 -9.53 -0.84 -5.28
N VAL A 254 -9.46 -1.56 -4.16
CA VAL A 254 -10.35 -2.70 -3.90
C VAL A 254 -11.82 -2.29 -4.04
N ALA A 255 -12.22 -1.15 -3.47
CA ALA A 255 -13.51 -0.50 -3.68
C ALA A 255 -13.41 0.61 -4.73
N ALA A 256 -13.13 0.21 -5.96
CA ALA A 256 -12.80 1.05 -7.10
C ALA A 256 -13.57 2.39 -7.24
N GLN A 257 -14.88 2.41 -6.94
CA GLN A 257 -15.76 3.59 -7.09
C GLN A 257 -16.21 4.22 -5.76
N ALA A 258 -15.60 3.84 -4.63
CA ALA A 258 -15.87 4.48 -3.35
C ALA A 258 -15.31 5.92 -3.34
N LEU A 259 -16.01 6.82 -2.65
CA LEU A 259 -15.51 8.17 -2.41
C LEU A 259 -14.44 8.11 -1.31
N VAL A 260 -13.19 8.38 -1.68
CA VAL A 260 -12.08 8.46 -0.74
C VAL A 260 -11.97 9.88 -0.17
N ILE A 261 -11.95 9.99 1.16
CA ILE A 261 -11.83 11.24 1.89
C ILE A 261 -10.47 11.25 2.60
N GLU A 262 -9.59 12.17 2.23
CA GLU A 262 -8.25 12.28 2.80
C GLU A 262 -8.27 13.15 4.06
N ASN A 263 -7.84 12.56 5.18
CA ASN A 263 -7.73 13.23 6.48
C ASN A 263 -6.25 13.25 6.89
N THR A 264 -5.59 14.39 6.65
CA THR A 264 -4.14 14.50 6.85
C THR A 264 -3.77 14.68 8.32
N VAL A 265 -2.89 13.81 8.81
CA VAL A 265 -2.28 13.92 10.14
C VAL A 265 -0.82 14.32 9.95
N ASN A 266 -0.39 15.36 10.66
CA ASN A 266 1.01 15.74 10.66
C ASN A 266 1.82 14.77 11.55
N LEU A 267 2.60 13.89 10.90
CA LEU A 267 3.50 12.93 11.53
C LEU A 267 4.97 13.36 11.49
N SER A 268 5.24 14.61 11.10
CA SER A 268 6.62 15.12 11.05
C SER A 268 7.22 15.22 12.45
N SER A 269 8.54 15.07 12.53
CA SER A 269 9.32 15.22 13.78
C SER A 269 9.17 16.60 14.43
N ALA A 270 8.74 17.61 13.67
CA ALA A 270 8.50 18.96 14.16
C ALA A 270 7.15 19.13 14.87
N GLN A 271 6.23 18.17 14.75
CA GLN A 271 4.89 18.24 15.33
C GLN A 271 4.89 17.80 16.80
N ASN A 272 4.07 18.48 17.61
CA ASN A 272 3.82 18.08 18.99
C ASN A 272 2.94 16.81 19.04
N ALA A 273 3.40 15.77 19.73
CA ALA A 273 2.68 14.50 19.82
C ALA A 273 1.26 14.62 20.42
N LEU A 274 1.03 15.50 21.40
CA LEU A 274 -0.31 15.77 21.94
C LEU A 274 -1.21 16.40 20.87
N LYS A 275 -0.64 17.26 20.02
CA LYS A 275 -1.36 17.85 18.88
C LYS A 275 -1.69 16.77 17.84
N THR A 276 -0.76 15.85 17.55
CA THR A 276 -1.04 14.71 16.66
C THR A 276 -2.15 13.81 17.19
N VAL A 277 -2.18 13.52 18.50
CA VAL A 277 -3.27 12.76 19.13
C VAL A 277 -4.61 13.51 19.03
N ALA A 278 -4.62 14.81 19.31
CA ALA A 278 -5.83 15.63 19.18
C ALA A 278 -6.34 15.69 17.72
N ASP A 279 -5.43 15.83 16.75
CA ASP A 279 -5.77 15.82 15.33
C ASP A 279 -6.34 14.45 14.92
N LEU A 280 -5.74 13.33 15.36
CA LEU A 280 -6.27 11.98 15.15
C LEU A 280 -7.69 11.83 15.70
N GLN A 281 -7.96 12.30 16.90
CA GLN A 281 -9.29 12.28 17.48
C GLN A 281 -10.28 13.14 16.69
N GLY A 282 -9.87 14.33 16.26
CA GLY A 282 -10.67 15.21 15.41
C GLY A 282 -11.02 14.53 14.08
N HIS A 283 -10.05 13.88 13.43
CA HIS A 283 -10.30 13.15 12.18
C HIS A 283 -11.20 11.94 12.38
N LEU A 284 -11.05 11.17 13.46
CA LEU A 284 -11.97 10.09 13.81
C LEU A 284 -13.41 10.60 13.99
N GLN A 285 -13.59 11.75 14.64
CA GLN A 285 -14.91 12.37 14.82
C GLN A 285 -15.49 12.89 13.50
N ASN A 286 -14.68 13.59 12.69
CA ASN A 286 -15.09 14.09 11.38
C ASN A 286 -15.46 12.95 10.41
N SER A 287 -14.87 11.78 10.63
CA SER A 287 -15.13 10.58 9.83
C SER A 287 -16.26 9.71 10.40
N ALA A 288 -16.87 10.07 11.52
CA ALA A 288 -17.85 9.21 12.19
C ALA A 288 -19.13 8.93 11.36
N SER A 289 -19.37 9.71 10.31
CA SER A 289 -20.46 9.53 9.34
C SER A 289 -20.04 8.84 8.04
N THR A 290 -18.77 8.45 7.88
CA THR A 290 -18.32 7.67 6.73
C THR A 290 -18.65 6.19 6.94
N ASP A 291 -18.72 5.41 5.87
CA ASP A 291 -18.98 3.98 5.96
C ASP A 291 -17.77 3.23 6.53
N VAL A 292 -16.57 3.66 6.12
CA VAL A 292 -15.30 3.06 6.49
C VAL A 292 -14.30 4.15 6.89
N ILE A 293 -13.48 3.87 7.89
CA ILE A 293 -12.33 4.66 8.31
C ILE A 293 -11.11 3.74 8.28
N ASN A 294 -10.05 4.14 7.59
CA ASN A 294 -8.79 3.44 7.59
C ASN A 294 -7.69 4.30 8.24
N LEU A 295 -7.00 3.71 9.21
CA LEU A 295 -5.82 4.28 9.86
C LEU A 295 -4.62 3.42 9.51
N SER A 296 -3.84 3.88 8.53
CA SER A 296 -2.60 3.23 8.10
C SER A 296 -1.36 3.76 8.83
N LEU A 297 -1.59 4.31 10.03
CA LEU A 297 -0.60 4.90 10.92
C LEU A 297 -0.65 4.24 12.30
N GLY A 298 0.36 4.54 13.11
CA GLY A 298 0.43 4.02 14.47
C GLY A 298 1.51 4.69 15.31
N SER A 299 1.47 4.38 16.59
CA SER A 299 2.54 4.69 17.54
C SER A 299 3.02 3.38 18.12
N GLU A 300 4.29 3.06 17.96
CA GLU A 300 4.87 1.89 18.59
C GLU A 300 5.02 2.15 20.09
N ILE A 301 4.42 1.26 20.90
CA ILE A 301 4.57 1.28 22.35
C ILE A 301 6.05 1.04 22.67
N PRO A 302 6.72 1.94 23.44
CA PRO A 302 8.15 1.84 23.73
C PRO A 302 8.56 0.50 24.32
N THR A 303 9.84 0.12 24.13
CA THR A 303 10.42 -1.18 24.49
C THR A 303 10.63 -1.44 25.99
N THR A 304 10.02 -0.63 26.86
CA THR A 304 10.04 -0.84 28.32
C THR A 304 8.69 -1.37 28.76
N ASN A 305 8.63 -2.63 29.25
CA ASN A 305 7.46 -3.40 29.71
C ASN A 305 6.18 -2.61 30.04
N ARG A 306 5.49 -2.07 29.02
CA ARG A 306 4.18 -1.44 29.22
C ARG A 306 3.12 -2.53 29.24
N THR A 307 2.36 -2.53 30.32
CA THR A 307 1.23 -3.43 30.51
C THR A 307 -0.01 -2.91 29.79
N PHE A 308 -0.97 -3.80 29.56
CA PHE A 308 -2.27 -3.43 29.00
C PHE A 308 -2.98 -2.34 29.81
N ASP A 309 -2.98 -2.45 31.13
CA ASP A 309 -3.68 -1.51 32.01
C ASP A 309 -3.08 -0.09 31.95
N GLU A 310 -1.76 0.03 31.85
CA GLU A 310 -1.10 1.33 31.65
C GLU A 310 -1.52 1.98 30.32
N VAL A 311 -1.51 1.21 29.23
CA VAL A 311 -1.87 1.72 27.90
C VAL A 311 -3.34 2.14 27.86
N MET A 312 -4.22 1.30 28.41
CA MET A 312 -5.66 1.61 28.45
C MET A 312 -5.98 2.74 29.41
N GLY A 313 -5.25 2.88 30.52
CA GLY A 313 -5.36 4.02 31.43
C GLY A 313 -5.05 5.36 30.74
N GLU A 314 -4.04 5.39 29.87
CA GLU A 314 -3.76 6.58 29.03
C GLU A 314 -4.83 6.80 27.96
N ALA A 315 -5.25 5.74 27.26
CA ALA A 315 -6.27 5.84 26.21
C ALA A 315 -7.61 6.38 26.77
N GLN A 316 -7.95 6.03 28.01
CA GLN A 316 -9.15 6.50 28.71
C GLN A 316 -9.11 7.98 29.10
N LYS A 317 -7.94 8.63 29.18
CA LYS A 317 -7.83 10.08 29.37
C LYS A 317 -8.29 10.87 28.13
N PHE A 318 -8.36 10.19 26.99
CA PHE A 318 -8.69 10.75 25.68
C PHE A 318 -9.86 9.97 25.03
N PRO A 319 -11.02 9.86 25.70
CA PRO A 319 -12.12 9.06 25.20
C PRO A 319 -12.73 9.69 23.94
N LEU A 320 -13.13 8.87 22.98
CA LEU A 320 -13.96 9.34 21.88
C LEU A 320 -15.34 9.76 22.42
N PRO A 321 -15.87 10.92 22.01
CA PRO A 321 -17.07 11.49 22.64
C PRO A 321 -18.36 10.74 22.29
N ARG A 322 -18.36 9.92 21.23
CA ARG A 322 -19.53 9.17 20.74
C ARG A 322 -19.10 7.83 20.12
N GLN A 323 -20.04 6.90 20.01
CA GLN A 323 -19.85 5.70 19.19
C GLN A 323 -19.67 6.09 17.72
N ILE A 324 -18.76 5.39 17.05
CA ILE A 324 -18.49 5.55 15.61
C ILE A 324 -19.15 4.39 14.87
N ASN A 325 -20.12 4.69 14.00
CA ASN A 325 -20.79 3.68 13.17
C ASN A 325 -20.12 3.56 11.78
N SER A 326 -18.80 3.44 11.80
CA SER A 326 -17.95 3.21 10.62
C SER A 326 -17.14 1.96 10.86
N VAL A 327 -16.90 1.16 9.82
CA VAL A 327 -15.91 0.07 9.92
C VAL A 327 -14.55 0.72 10.06
N ILE A 328 -13.85 0.43 11.16
CA ILE A 328 -12.54 1.02 11.42
C ILE A 328 -11.48 -0.03 11.09
N THR A 329 -10.60 0.21 10.13
CA THR A 329 -9.44 -0.63 9.85
C THR A 329 -8.19 0.08 10.34
N VAL A 330 -7.34 -0.62 11.08
CA VAL A 330 -6.12 -0.04 11.64
C VAL A 330 -4.93 -0.98 11.44
N ALA A 331 -3.79 -0.44 10.99
CA ALA A 331 -2.56 -1.20 10.82
C ALA A 331 -2.10 -1.78 12.17
N ALA A 332 -1.72 -3.06 12.20
CA ALA A 332 -1.29 -3.74 13.43
C ALA A 332 0.02 -3.19 14.03
N GLY A 333 0.86 -2.57 13.20
CA GLY A 333 2.23 -2.22 13.56
C GLY A 333 3.25 -3.16 12.90
N ASN A 334 4.48 -2.68 12.78
CA ASN A 334 5.57 -3.38 12.10
C ASN A 334 6.66 -3.87 13.09
N GLY A 335 6.30 -4.08 14.35
CA GLY A 335 7.23 -4.47 15.41
C GLY A 335 7.63 -5.95 15.39
N GLY A 336 6.94 -6.80 14.61
CA GLY A 336 7.20 -8.24 14.47
C GLY A 336 6.87 -9.10 15.71
N ALA A 337 6.88 -8.50 16.90
CA ALA A 337 6.60 -9.15 18.17
C ALA A 337 5.08 -9.37 18.38
N PRO A 338 4.69 -10.34 19.23
CA PRO A 338 3.32 -10.46 19.70
C PRO A 338 2.92 -9.34 20.65
N CYS A 339 1.67 -8.88 20.54
CA CYS A 339 1.05 -8.02 21.54
C CYS A 339 0.59 -8.81 22.76
N ALA A 340 1.51 -9.10 23.68
CA ALA A 340 1.21 -9.86 24.89
C ALA A 340 0.64 -8.96 25.99
N THR A 341 -0.25 -9.50 26.84
CA THR A 341 -0.86 -8.73 27.95
C THR A 341 0.18 -8.18 28.93
N SER A 342 1.23 -8.98 29.19
CA SER A 342 2.34 -8.62 30.08
C SER A 342 3.39 -7.73 29.43
N ASN A 343 3.35 -7.59 28.10
CA ASN A 343 4.35 -6.85 27.34
C ASN A 343 3.78 -6.41 25.98
N LEU A 344 3.40 -5.13 25.89
CA LEU A 344 2.91 -4.52 24.65
C LEU A 344 4.00 -3.82 23.83
N ASN A 345 5.28 -4.05 24.14
CA ASN A 345 6.38 -3.41 23.44
C ASN A 345 6.31 -3.68 21.92
N GLY A 346 6.39 -2.61 21.11
CA GLY A 346 6.33 -2.69 19.65
C GLY A 346 4.91 -2.86 19.07
N CYS A 347 3.88 -2.92 19.91
CA CYS A 347 2.49 -2.88 19.45
C CYS A 347 2.09 -1.48 19.02
N ASN A 348 1.16 -1.40 18.05
CA ASN A 348 0.55 -0.13 17.72
C ASN A 348 -0.45 0.30 18.80
N ALA A 349 -0.11 1.34 19.56
CA ALA A 349 -0.95 1.91 20.62
C ALA A 349 -2.32 2.38 20.11
N VAL A 350 -2.39 2.89 18.87
CA VAL A 350 -3.64 3.31 18.22
C VAL A 350 -4.53 2.09 17.96
N ALA A 351 -3.94 0.99 17.48
CA ALA A 351 -4.67 -0.25 17.25
C ALA A 351 -5.20 -0.85 18.56
N VAL A 352 -4.37 -0.88 19.60
CA VAL A 352 -4.79 -1.32 20.95
C VAL A 352 -5.95 -0.46 21.45
N SER A 353 -5.80 0.86 21.43
CA SER A 353 -6.84 1.78 21.91
C SER A 353 -8.17 1.59 21.18
N LEU A 354 -8.16 1.56 19.83
CA LEU A 354 -9.37 1.42 19.02
C LEU A 354 -10.02 0.04 19.16
N ALA A 355 -9.24 -1.02 19.40
CA ALA A 355 -9.75 -2.38 19.56
C ALA A 355 -10.43 -2.61 20.91
N PHE A 356 -10.09 -1.84 21.95
CA PHE A 356 -10.58 -2.04 23.32
C PHE A 356 -11.49 -0.93 23.86
N GLN A 357 -11.52 0.26 23.25
CA GLN A 357 -12.45 1.32 23.65
C GLN A 357 -13.91 0.99 23.29
N ASN A 358 -14.85 1.25 24.20
CA ASN A 358 -16.28 0.94 24.00
C ASN A 358 -16.89 1.59 22.76
N GLN A 359 -16.38 2.75 22.36
CA GLN A 359 -16.87 3.55 21.23
C GLN A 359 -16.56 2.92 19.86
N THR A 360 -15.54 2.06 19.79
CA THR A 360 -14.98 1.56 18.52
C THR A 360 -14.74 0.05 18.50
N LYS A 361 -14.62 -0.60 19.67
CA LYS A 361 -14.24 -2.03 19.78
C LYS A 361 -15.10 -2.97 18.93
N ALA A 362 -16.38 -2.64 18.73
CA ALA A 362 -17.30 -3.45 17.95
C ALA A 362 -17.07 -3.35 16.43
N SER A 363 -16.50 -2.26 15.93
CA SER A 363 -16.28 -1.99 14.50
C SER A 363 -14.80 -1.95 14.09
N THR A 364 -13.85 -1.95 15.02
CA THR A 364 -12.40 -1.97 14.74
C THR A 364 -11.90 -3.32 14.24
N ILE A 365 -11.13 -3.34 13.15
CA ILE A 365 -10.38 -4.48 12.64
C ILE A 365 -8.90 -4.08 12.63
N VAL A 366 -8.10 -4.80 13.41
CA VAL A 366 -6.64 -4.67 13.41
C VAL A 366 -6.09 -5.54 12.29
N VAL A 367 -5.22 -4.97 11.45
CA VAL A 367 -4.78 -5.63 10.21
C VAL A 367 -3.28 -5.86 10.22
N GLY A 368 -2.89 -7.13 10.32
CA GLY A 368 -1.52 -7.58 10.10
C GLY A 368 -1.21 -7.82 8.63
N ALA A 369 0.07 -8.00 8.33
CA ALA A 369 0.59 -8.15 6.97
C ALA A 369 1.04 -9.58 6.68
N LEU A 370 0.66 -10.07 5.50
CA LEU A 370 1.24 -11.24 4.86
C LEU A 370 2.38 -10.83 3.93
N ALA A 371 3.26 -11.79 3.66
CA ALA A 371 4.29 -11.74 2.63
C ALA A 371 4.37 -13.10 1.91
N GLY A 372 4.94 -13.10 0.71
CA GLY A 372 4.96 -14.28 -0.16
C GLY A 372 3.62 -14.51 -0.87
N SER A 373 3.52 -15.64 -1.57
CA SER A 373 2.34 -16.02 -2.37
C SER A 373 2.25 -17.53 -2.52
N GLY A 374 1.05 -18.07 -2.77
CA GLY A 374 0.83 -19.51 -2.85
C GLY A 374 1.35 -20.21 -1.60
N THR A 375 1.97 -21.38 -1.75
CA THR A 375 2.51 -22.21 -0.65
C THR A 375 3.62 -21.56 0.18
N SER A 376 4.17 -20.43 -0.28
CA SER A 376 5.16 -19.64 0.46
C SER A 376 4.56 -18.47 1.24
N GLU A 377 3.25 -18.23 1.10
CA GLU A 377 2.56 -17.14 1.78
C GLU A 377 2.54 -17.39 3.29
N ASN A 378 2.98 -16.40 4.06
CA ASN A 378 2.96 -16.46 5.51
C ASN A 378 2.84 -15.05 6.09
N ILE A 379 2.63 -14.94 7.40
CA ILE A 379 2.69 -13.67 8.10
C ILE A 379 4.07 -13.03 7.92
N ALA A 380 4.11 -11.77 7.50
CA ALA A 380 5.34 -11.06 7.23
C ALA A 380 6.18 -10.96 8.52
N THR A 381 7.50 -11.09 8.43
CA THR A 381 8.38 -11.08 9.60
C THR A 381 8.29 -9.77 10.40
N TYR A 382 8.03 -8.65 9.73
CA TYR A 382 7.81 -7.35 10.38
C TYR A 382 6.39 -7.21 10.96
N SER A 383 5.40 -7.99 10.56
CA SER A 383 4.02 -7.77 11.06
C SER A 383 3.94 -8.09 12.54
N THR A 384 3.43 -7.16 13.35
CA THR A 384 3.04 -7.45 14.73
C THR A 384 2.09 -8.66 14.77
N ARG A 385 2.31 -9.59 15.70
CA ARG A 385 1.47 -10.78 15.88
C ARG A 385 0.27 -10.43 16.78
N ALA A 386 -0.85 -11.10 16.54
CA ALA A 386 -2.14 -10.67 17.07
C ALA A 386 -2.19 -10.51 18.59
N GLY A 387 -1.69 -11.48 19.35
CA GLY A 387 -1.68 -11.48 20.82
C GLY A 387 -3.05 -11.14 21.41
N ILE A 388 -3.13 -10.14 22.28
CA ILE A 388 -4.39 -9.66 22.88
C ILE A 388 -5.40 -9.16 21.83
N LEU A 389 -4.94 -8.77 20.63
CA LEU A 389 -5.79 -8.25 19.57
C LEU A 389 -6.47 -9.36 18.75
N ALA A 390 -6.17 -10.64 19.01
CA ALA A 390 -6.58 -11.78 18.19
C ALA A 390 -8.06 -11.79 17.78
N ASN A 391 -8.96 -11.43 18.69
CA ASN A 391 -10.40 -11.39 18.42
C ASN A 391 -10.83 -10.33 17.40
N ARG A 392 -10.00 -9.30 17.18
CA ARG A 392 -10.24 -8.21 16.21
C ARG A 392 -9.18 -8.18 15.12
N PHE A 393 -8.36 -9.22 15.00
CA PHE A 393 -7.20 -9.23 14.12
C PHE A 393 -7.43 -10.08 12.86
N ILE A 394 -7.04 -9.55 11.71
CA ILE A 394 -7.03 -10.26 10.43
C ILE A 394 -5.74 -9.97 9.66
N LEU A 395 -5.40 -10.83 8.71
CA LEU A 395 -4.24 -10.69 7.86
C LEU A 395 -4.64 -10.31 6.43
N ALA A 396 -3.90 -9.38 5.83
CA ALA A 396 -3.98 -9.10 4.40
C ALA A 396 -2.57 -8.88 3.82
N GLN A 397 -2.43 -8.91 2.50
CA GLN A 397 -1.13 -8.71 1.85
C GLN A 397 -0.52 -7.34 2.19
N GLY A 398 0.74 -7.36 2.63
CA GLY A 398 1.46 -6.15 3.04
C GLY A 398 2.23 -5.46 1.90
N GLY A 399 2.48 -6.16 0.79
CA GLY A 399 3.19 -5.62 -0.37
C GLY A 399 2.29 -4.79 -1.28
N THR A 400 2.83 -3.72 -1.88
CA THR A 400 2.08 -2.89 -2.86
C THR A 400 2.19 -3.42 -4.30
N GLY A 401 3.24 -4.19 -4.61
CA GLY A 401 3.57 -4.59 -5.98
C GLY A 401 4.07 -3.43 -6.87
N PHE A 402 4.25 -2.23 -6.29
CA PHE A 402 4.77 -1.06 -7.01
C PHE A 402 6.31 -1.03 -6.97
N TYR A 403 6.87 -1.17 -5.79
CA TYR A 403 8.31 -1.18 -5.55
C TYR A 403 8.64 -2.20 -4.47
N SER A 404 9.75 -2.92 -4.63
CA SER A 404 10.10 -4.09 -3.79
C SER A 404 10.21 -3.79 -2.29
N ASN A 405 10.46 -2.53 -1.92
CA ASN A 405 10.58 -2.10 -0.53
C ASN A 405 9.31 -1.41 0.03
N MET A 406 8.24 -1.27 -0.77
CA MET A 406 6.98 -0.68 -0.32
C MET A 406 6.06 -1.75 0.24
N GLN A 407 6.31 -2.08 1.51
CA GLN A 407 5.63 -3.14 2.25
C GLN A 407 5.41 -2.75 3.71
N GLY A 408 4.28 -3.16 4.29
CA GLY A 408 3.89 -2.78 5.66
C GLY A 408 2.45 -3.15 6.00
N THR A 409 2.14 -3.21 7.30
CA THR A 409 0.75 -3.38 7.77
C THR A 409 -0.16 -2.21 7.37
N SER A 410 0.43 -1.04 7.11
CA SER A 410 -0.25 0.12 6.53
C SER A 410 -0.78 -0.08 5.11
N PHE A 411 -0.23 -1.02 4.33
CA PHE A 411 -0.76 -1.37 3.02
C PHE A 411 -1.71 -2.58 3.08
N ALA A 412 -1.68 -3.35 4.16
CA ALA A 412 -2.64 -4.42 4.43
C ALA A 412 -4.00 -3.84 4.89
N ALA A 413 -4.00 -2.87 5.81
CA ALA A 413 -5.20 -2.22 6.33
C ALA A 413 -6.18 -1.67 5.26
N PRO A 414 -5.73 -0.90 4.24
CA PRO A 414 -6.62 -0.34 3.23
C PRO A 414 -7.30 -1.40 2.35
N ARG A 415 -6.72 -2.60 2.25
CA ARG A 415 -7.38 -3.71 1.54
C ARG A 415 -8.65 -4.16 2.28
N VAL A 416 -8.55 -4.29 3.60
CA VAL A 416 -9.71 -4.59 4.46
C VAL A 416 -10.72 -3.45 4.36
N ALA A 417 -10.27 -2.19 4.32
CA ALA A 417 -11.15 -1.02 4.17
C ALA A 417 -11.96 -1.07 2.88
N GLY A 418 -11.30 -1.40 1.76
CA GLY A 418 -11.98 -1.59 0.48
C GLY A 418 -12.97 -2.75 0.50
N VAL A 419 -12.62 -3.90 1.09
CA VAL A 419 -13.57 -5.02 1.26
C VAL A 419 -14.80 -4.59 2.08
N ALA A 420 -14.61 -3.82 3.16
CA ALA A 420 -15.72 -3.30 3.95
C ALA A 420 -16.64 -2.38 3.13
N ALA A 421 -16.06 -1.50 2.31
CA ALA A 421 -16.83 -0.63 1.41
C ALA A 421 -17.58 -1.41 0.32
N LEU A 422 -17.01 -2.50 -0.21
CA LEU A 422 -17.70 -3.40 -1.14
C LEU A 422 -18.90 -4.09 -0.47
N ILE A 423 -18.71 -4.60 0.76
CA ILE A 423 -19.79 -5.21 1.54
C ILE A 423 -20.89 -4.19 1.83
N LYS A 424 -20.53 -2.97 2.23
CA LYS A 424 -21.49 -1.89 2.49
C LYS A 424 -22.30 -1.52 1.24
N HIS A 425 -21.65 -1.46 0.08
CA HIS A 425 -22.33 -1.21 -1.19
C HIS A 425 -23.36 -2.30 -1.51
N LYS A 426 -22.98 -3.57 -1.33
CA LYS A 426 -23.86 -4.70 -1.61
C LYS A 426 -24.98 -4.89 -0.57
N TYR A 427 -24.68 -4.62 0.69
CA TYR A 427 -25.57 -4.84 1.84
C TYR A 427 -25.65 -3.56 2.70
N PRO A 428 -26.34 -2.50 2.20
CA PRO A 428 -26.34 -1.18 2.85
C PRO A 428 -27.02 -1.17 4.23
N SER A 429 -27.86 -2.15 4.54
CA SER A 429 -28.51 -2.29 5.85
C SER A 429 -27.58 -2.77 6.96
N LEU A 430 -26.42 -3.35 6.64
CA LEU A 430 -25.48 -3.80 7.66
C LEU A 430 -24.85 -2.60 8.38
N SER A 431 -24.82 -2.70 9.70
CA SER A 431 -24.07 -1.81 10.58
C SER A 431 -22.57 -2.06 10.44
N ALA A 432 -21.76 -1.09 10.85
CA ALA A 432 -20.31 -1.24 10.86
C ALA A 432 -19.84 -2.45 11.68
N ALA A 433 -20.45 -2.68 12.85
CA ALA A 433 -20.12 -3.83 13.69
C ALA A 433 -20.41 -5.17 12.98
N GLN A 434 -21.55 -5.27 12.28
CA GLN A 434 -21.89 -6.48 11.51
C GLN A 434 -20.91 -6.70 10.36
N ILE A 435 -20.55 -5.65 9.61
CA ILE A 435 -19.56 -5.77 8.53
C ILE A 435 -18.21 -6.23 9.09
N SER A 436 -17.76 -5.66 10.21
CA SER A 436 -16.50 -6.08 10.85
C SER A 436 -16.54 -7.54 11.30
N SER A 437 -17.65 -7.98 11.90
CA SER A 437 -17.85 -9.39 12.26
C SER A 437 -17.85 -10.32 11.05
N VAL A 438 -18.50 -9.92 9.94
CA VAL A 438 -18.48 -10.70 8.69
C VAL A 438 -17.05 -10.88 8.20
N ILE A 439 -16.28 -9.81 8.12
CA ILE A 439 -14.90 -9.86 7.62
C ILE A 439 -14.04 -10.79 8.48
N LEU A 440 -14.13 -10.67 9.81
CA LEU A 440 -13.38 -11.50 10.74
C LEU A 440 -13.80 -12.98 10.64
N LEU A 441 -15.09 -13.27 10.74
CA LEU A 441 -15.60 -14.65 10.77
C LEU A 441 -15.44 -15.38 9.43
N SER A 442 -15.39 -14.65 8.32
CA SER A 442 -15.18 -15.22 6.99
C SER A 442 -13.72 -15.45 6.62
N ALA A 443 -12.77 -15.03 7.46
CA ALA A 443 -11.34 -15.18 7.17
C ALA A 443 -10.96 -16.64 6.84
N ASN A 444 -10.02 -16.80 5.92
CA ASN A 444 -9.43 -18.08 5.56
C ASN A 444 -8.32 -18.45 6.54
N LYS A 445 -8.36 -19.66 7.09
CA LYS A 445 -7.37 -20.18 8.03
C LYS A 445 -6.25 -20.97 7.35
N ASP A 446 -6.39 -21.25 6.06
CA ASP A 446 -5.32 -21.72 5.19
C ASP A 446 -4.53 -20.49 4.71
N ILE A 447 -3.45 -20.19 5.43
CA ILE A 447 -2.60 -19.01 5.20
C ILE A 447 -1.73 -19.24 3.97
N ASN A 448 -1.14 -20.42 3.82
CA ASN A 448 -0.22 -20.75 2.74
C ASN A 448 -0.92 -21.29 1.47
N ASN A 449 -2.25 -21.37 1.43
CA ASN A 449 -2.99 -21.90 0.27
C ASN A 449 -2.62 -23.33 -0.13
N ASP A 450 -2.20 -24.17 0.80
CA ASP A 450 -1.90 -25.59 0.52
C ASP A 450 -3.14 -26.49 0.56
N GLY A 451 -4.31 -25.91 0.84
CA GLY A 451 -5.60 -26.58 0.94
C GLY A 451 -5.94 -27.05 2.35
N VAL A 452 -5.06 -26.84 3.33
CA VAL A 452 -5.23 -27.27 4.71
C VAL A 452 -5.22 -26.06 5.66
N PRO A 453 -6.19 -25.94 6.59
CA PRO A 453 -6.15 -24.89 7.60
C PRO A 453 -4.91 -25.02 8.51
N ASP A 454 -4.15 -23.93 8.68
CA ASP A 454 -2.97 -23.89 9.56
C ASP A 454 -3.32 -23.89 11.06
N PHE A 455 -4.56 -23.51 11.40
CA PHE A 455 -5.04 -23.43 12.78
C PHE A 455 -6.56 -23.52 12.87
N THR A 456 -7.06 -23.72 14.09
CA THR A 456 -8.50 -23.71 14.42
C THR A 456 -8.83 -22.54 15.37
N GLY A 457 -10.10 -22.15 15.41
CA GLY A 457 -10.54 -21.04 16.27
C GLY A 457 -9.91 -19.69 15.91
N VAL A 458 -9.49 -18.94 16.92
CA VAL A 458 -8.82 -17.64 16.78
C VAL A 458 -7.38 -17.78 17.28
N SER A 459 -6.41 -17.45 16.43
CA SER A 459 -4.99 -17.62 16.71
C SER A 459 -4.36 -16.38 17.37
N PRO A 460 -3.50 -16.53 18.40
CA PRO A 460 -2.72 -15.41 18.93
C PRO A 460 -1.64 -14.92 17.96
N ILE A 461 -1.39 -15.64 16.86
CA ILE A 461 -0.44 -15.24 15.82
C ILE A 461 -1.18 -14.62 14.65
N PHE A 462 -2.16 -15.34 14.11
CA PHE A 462 -2.84 -15.02 12.85
C PHE A 462 -4.21 -14.35 13.03
N GLY A 463 -4.69 -14.19 14.27
CA GLY A 463 -6.04 -13.71 14.54
C GLY A 463 -7.09 -14.65 13.96
N HIS A 464 -8.03 -14.11 13.20
CA HIS A 464 -9.04 -14.90 12.48
C HIS A 464 -8.52 -15.58 11.21
N GLY A 465 -7.36 -15.16 10.71
CA GLY A 465 -6.73 -15.66 9.49
C GLY A 465 -6.61 -14.60 8.40
N LYS A 466 -6.50 -15.04 7.15
CA LYS A 466 -6.34 -14.22 5.96
C LYS A 466 -7.66 -13.70 5.42
N LEU A 467 -7.69 -12.42 5.05
CA LEU A 467 -8.81 -11.73 4.40
C LEU A 467 -9.26 -12.50 3.14
N SER A 468 -10.56 -12.67 2.99
CA SER A 468 -11.15 -13.29 1.80
C SER A 468 -12.44 -12.58 1.40
N LEU A 469 -12.39 -11.86 0.28
CA LEU A 469 -13.53 -11.11 -0.23
C LEU A 469 -14.72 -12.02 -0.59
N SER A 470 -14.45 -13.15 -1.25
CA SER A 470 -15.50 -14.09 -1.68
C SER A 470 -16.24 -14.70 -0.49
N ARG A 471 -15.50 -15.14 0.54
CA ARG A 471 -16.07 -15.69 1.78
C ARG A 471 -16.85 -14.62 2.55
N ALA A 472 -16.33 -13.39 2.59
CA ALA A 472 -17.01 -12.28 3.27
C ALA A 472 -18.33 -11.90 2.58
N LEU A 473 -18.36 -11.77 1.25
CA LEU A 473 -19.58 -11.48 0.50
C LEU A 473 -20.61 -12.60 0.60
N ALA A 474 -20.17 -13.86 0.66
CA ALA A 474 -21.04 -15.02 0.86
C ALA A 474 -21.65 -15.02 2.26
N LEU A 475 -20.82 -14.80 3.30
CA LEU A 475 -21.30 -14.76 4.68
C LEU A 475 -22.25 -13.57 4.90
N ALA A 476 -21.93 -12.37 4.38
CA ALA A 476 -22.83 -11.22 4.44
C ALA A 476 -24.20 -11.47 3.79
N GLY A 477 -24.27 -12.29 2.74
CA GLY A 477 -25.54 -12.61 2.09
C GLY A 477 -26.41 -13.61 2.86
N ALA A 478 -25.84 -14.29 3.85
CA ALA A 478 -26.55 -15.22 4.73
C ALA A 478 -27.15 -14.52 5.98
N ILE A 479 -26.88 -13.22 6.15
CA ILE A 479 -27.09 -12.41 7.35
C ILE A 479 -28.06 -11.27 7.06
#